data_AF-A0A933AJK8-F1
#
_entry.id   AF-A0A933AJK8-F1
#
_cell.length_a   1.000
_cell.length_b   1.000
_cell.length_c   1.000
_cell.angle_alpha   90.00
_cell.angle_beta   90.00
_cell.angle_gamma   90.00
#
_symmetry.space_group_name_H-M   'P 1'
#
loop_
_entity.id
_entity.type
_entity.pdbx_description
1 polymer ?
#
loop_
_entity_poly.entity_id
_entity_poly.type
_entity_poly.pdbx_seq_one_letter_code
_entity_poly.pdbx_strand_id
1 'polypeptide(L)'
;MAIIQMNSEKVRLLANSTYVVETAAGSVLVNCPPETLKALLAANVKPPKIILLPPDIPAGQQLGSSGFVRLGINYASVEFVMFANFFTGGLQRTRLVTVTAAQAQRLEMWLQETIQGPTDPALYAEYPWLQHECAAISYFPPMGRQLQVRDFADIVSLEENGGDLGSGVTVRLADGKFEFLENGAPASEVPTEISKMAAPLILTPPYPLHRQEITLQFVGASDGFDPGGITTCFLAYL
;
A
#
# COMPACT_ATOMS: atom_id res chain seq x y z
N MET A 1 20.16 -6.93 -32.01
CA MET A 1 19.44 -6.95 -30.72
C MET A 1 19.83 -5.70 -29.96
N ALA A 2 18.93 -4.72 -29.86
CA ALA A 2 19.19 -3.51 -29.10
C ALA A 2 19.08 -3.84 -27.61
N ILE A 3 20.18 -3.71 -26.89
CA ILE A 3 20.20 -3.72 -25.43
C ILE A 3 19.63 -2.36 -25.03
N ILE A 4 18.38 -2.33 -24.57
CA ILE A 4 17.82 -1.14 -23.91
C ILE A 4 18.56 -1.04 -22.59
N GLN A 5 19.49 -0.09 -22.54
CA GLN A 5 20.24 0.29 -21.37
C GLN A 5 19.23 0.92 -20.39
N MET A 6 18.84 0.19 -19.33
CA MET A 6 18.08 0.77 -18.23
C MET A 6 18.91 1.93 -17.67
N ASN A 7 18.41 3.17 -17.76
CA ASN A 7 19.00 4.31 -17.06
C ASN A 7 18.85 4.05 -15.56
N SER A 8 19.88 3.49 -14.93
CA SER A 8 19.84 3.05 -13.53
C SER A 8 19.77 4.20 -12.51
N GLU A 9 19.78 5.45 -12.94
CA GLU A 9 19.69 6.62 -12.05
C GLU A 9 18.25 6.96 -11.66
N LYS A 10 17.25 6.61 -12.49
CA LYS A 10 15.84 6.94 -12.22
C LYS A 10 15.06 5.84 -11.49
N VAL A 11 15.57 4.61 -11.44
CA VAL A 11 14.87 3.48 -10.82
C VAL A 11 15.73 2.90 -9.70
N ARG A 12 15.23 2.97 -8.47
CA ARG A 12 15.86 2.39 -7.29
C ARG A 12 15.09 1.15 -6.85
N LEU A 13 15.74 -0.01 -6.88
CA LEU A 13 15.20 -1.24 -6.29
C LEU A 13 15.47 -1.26 -4.78
N LEU A 14 14.41 -1.49 -4.01
CA LEU A 14 14.43 -1.74 -2.57
C LEU A 14 14.14 -3.23 -2.29
N ALA A 15 14.00 -3.59 -1.02
CA ALA A 15 13.65 -4.94 -0.61
C ALA A 15 12.30 -5.40 -1.18
N ASN A 16 12.11 -6.73 -1.25
CA ASN A 16 10.83 -7.36 -1.59
C ASN A 16 10.21 -6.83 -2.89
N SER A 17 11.00 -6.71 -3.97
CA SER A 17 10.51 -6.26 -5.28
C SER A 17 9.78 -4.90 -5.27
N THR A 18 10.21 -4.01 -4.37
CA THR A 18 9.70 -2.63 -4.27
C THR A 18 10.60 -1.72 -5.07
N TYR A 19 10.04 -0.84 -5.90
CA TYR A 19 10.84 0.10 -6.70
C TYR A 19 10.43 1.54 -6.39
N VAL A 20 11.39 2.46 -6.41
CA VAL A 20 11.13 3.90 -6.43
C VAL A 20 11.57 4.43 -7.78
N VAL A 21 10.65 5.00 -8.53
CA VAL A 21 10.88 5.57 -9.85
C VAL A 21 10.82 7.09 -9.76
N GLU A 22 11.92 7.78 -10.06
CA GLU A 22 11.99 9.23 -10.08
C GLU A 22 11.46 9.77 -11.40
N THR A 23 10.46 10.66 -11.32
CA THR A 23 9.81 11.29 -12.49
C THR A 23 9.65 12.79 -12.29
N ALA A 24 9.30 13.50 -13.36
CA ALA A 24 8.93 14.93 -13.28
C ALA A 24 7.67 15.22 -12.44
N ALA A 25 6.83 14.21 -12.17
CA ALA A 25 5.67 14.31 -11.26
C ALA A 25 6.04 14.05 -9.79
N GLY A 26 7.32 13.72 -9.52
CA GLY A 26 7.82 13.24 -8.24
C GLY A 26 8.10 11.74 -8.25
N SER A 27 8.58 11.23 -7.12
CA SER A 27 8.88 9.81 -6.96
C SER A 27 7.58 8.98 -6.97
N VAL A 28 7.61 7.84 -7.66
CA VAL A 28 6.53 6.85 -7.72
C VAL A 28 7.01 5.56 -7.07
N LEU A 29 6.30 5.11 -6.03
CA LEU A 29 6.53 3.82 -5.42
C LEU A 29 5.82 2.74 -6.24
N VAL A 30 6.55 1.76 -6.75
CA VAL A 30 5.98 0.60 -7.45
C VAL A 30 6.03 -0.61 -6.54
N ASN A 31 4.85 -1.19 -6.31
CA ASN A 31 4.57 -2.19 -5.29
C ASN A 31 4.70 -1.65 -3.85
N CYS A 32 3.90 -2.19 -2.93
CA CYS A 32 3.95 -1.79 -1.52
C CYS A 32 3.73 -3.01 -0.60
N PRO A 33 4.71 -3.92 -0.48
CA PRO A 33 4.65 -5.00 0.50
C PRO A 33 4.74 -4.48 1.95
N PRO A 34 4.54 -5.35 2.97
CA PRO A 34 4.83 -4.98 4.35
C PRO A 34 6.26 -4.46 4.52
N GLU A 35 6.47 -3.63 5.55
CA GLU A 35 7.76 -3.01 5.87
C GLU A 35 8.29 -1.99 4.82
N THR A 36 7.49 -1.63 3.80
CA THR A 36 7.91 -0.68 2.75
C THR A 36 8.31 0.68 3.32
N LEU A 37 7.56 1.22 4.30
CA LEU A 37 7.91 2.50 4.93
C LEU A 37 9.31 2.46 5.56
N LYS A 38 9.64 1.39 6.29
CA LYS A 38 10.99 1.22 6.85
C LYS A 38 12.05 1.10 5.79
N ALA A 39 11.78 0.36 4.72
CA ALA A 39 12.71 0.24 3.60
C ALA A 39 13.00 1.62 2.97
N LEU A 40 11.99 2.47 2.84
CA LEU A 40 12.13 3.84 2.36
C LEU A 40 12.97 4.70 3.32
N LEU A 41 12.65 4.67 4.61
CA LEU A 41 13.36 5.44 5.63
C LEU A 41 14.83 5.00 5.78
N ALA A 42 15.10 3.69 5.80
CA ALA A 42 16.46 3.13 5.81
C ALA A 42 17.27 3.54 4.58
N ALA A 43 16.61 3.70 3.44
CA ALA A 43 17.20 4.16 2.19
C ALA A 43 17.32 5.70 2.11
N ASN A 44 16.93 6.43 3.16
CA ASN A 44 16.81 7.89 3.22
C ASN A 44 15.94 8.47 2.09
N VAL A 45 14.88 7.75 1.71
CA VAL A 45 13.88 8.14 0.71
C VAL A 45 12.64 8.63 1.44
N LYS A 46 12.16 9.82 1.08
CA LYS A 46 10.86 10.30 1.60
C LYS A 46 9.74 9.42 1.06
N PRO A 47 8.72 9.10 1.86
CA PRO A 47 7.54 8.36 1.39
C PRO A 47 6.96 8.97 0.10
N PRO A 48 6.93 8.23 -1.02
CA PRO A 48 6.34 8.73 -2.25
C PRO A 48 4.84 9.01 -2.08
N LYS A 49 4.35 10.04 -2.75
CA LYS A 49 2.92 10.41 -2.76
C LYS A 49 2.12 9.65 -3.79
N ILE A 50 2.79 8.96 -4.71
CA ILE A 50 2.17 8.17 -5.76
C ILE A 50 2.63 6.74 -5.55
N ILE A 51 1.67 5.82 -5.42
CA ILE A 51 1.92 4.39 -5.28
C ILE A 51 1.23 3.67 -6.43
N LEU A 52 1.99 2.95 -7.23
CA LEU A 52 1.54 2.10 -8.33
C LEU A 52 1.54 0.65 -7.88
N LEU A 53 0.36 0.05 -7.81
CA LEU A 53 0.15 -1.31 -7.32
C LEU A 53 0.26 -2.34 -8.45
N PRO A 54 0.71 -3.57 -8.15
CA PRO A 54 0.84 -4.60 -9.16
C PRO A 54 -0.53 -5.05 -9.70
N PRO A 55 -0.56 -5.63 -10.91
CA PRO A 55 -1.76 -6.32 -11.40
C PRO A 55 -2.15 -7.46 -10.45
N ASP A 56 -3.42 -7.85 -10.50
CA ASP A 56 -3.90 -9.01 -9.75
C ASP A 56 -3.26 -10.30 -10.24
N ILE A 57 -3.18 -11.28 -9.36
CA ILE A 57 -2.95 -12.68 -9.72
C ILE A 57 -4.23 -13.49 -9.46
N PRO A 58 -4.63 -14.37 -10.40
CA PRO A 58 -5.71 -15.31 -10.14
C PRO A 58 -5.37 -16.24 -8.97
N ALA A 59 -6.40 -16.59 -8.19
CA ALA A 59 -6.25 -17.52 -7.08
C ALA A 59 -5.64 -18.86 -7.56
N GLY A 60 -4.62 -19.33 -6.85
CA GLY A 60 -4.01 -20.64 -7.10
C GLY A 60 -3.00 -20.71 -8.24
N GLN A 61 -2.67 -19.61 -8.93
CA GLN A 61 -1.54 -19.60 -9.88
C GLN A 61 -0.18 -19.82 -9.18
N GLN A 62 -0.07 -19.37 -7.93
CA GLN A 62 1.04 -19.66 -7.02
C GLN A 62 0.46 -20.04 -5.65
N LEU A 63 1.24 -20.77 -4.83
CA LEU A 63 0.82 -21.16 -3.49
C LEU A 63 0.50 -19.92 -2.64
N GLY A 64 -0.73 -19.85 -2.12
CA GLY A 64 -1.21 -18.73 -1.30
C GLY A 64 -1.46 -17.43 -2.06
N SER A 65 -1.43 -17.44 -3.40
CA SER A 65 -1.65 -16.24 -4.21
C SER A 65 -3.12 -16.00 -4.54
N SER A 66 -3.54 -14.73 -4.49
CA SER A 66 -4.85 -14.22 -4.91
C SER A 66 -4.84 -12.69 -4.84
N GLY A 67 -5.38 -12.02 -5.87
CA GLY A 67 -5.44 -10.55 -5.91
C GLY A 67 -4.04 -9.93 -5.84
N PHE A 68 -3.79 -9.09 -4.83
CA PHE A 68 -2.48 -8.48 -4.59
C PHE A 68 -1.48 -9.38 -3.85
N VAL A 69 -1.91 -10.58 -3.42
CA VAL A 69 -1.05 -11.51 -2.68
C VAL A 69 -0.26 -12.36 -3.65
N ARG A 70 1.08 -12.28 -3.58
CA ARG A 70 2.02 -13.11 -4.34
C ARG A 70 3.04 -13.71 -3.40
N LEU A 71 3.31 -15.01 -3.56
CA LEU A 71 4.24 -15.77 -2.71
C LEU A 71 3.97 -15.57 -1.20
N GLY A 72 2.70 -15.50 -0.80
CA GLY A 72 2.27 -15.31 0.59
C GLY A 72 2.38 -13.88 1.14
N ILE A 73 2.70 -12.88 0.32
CA ILE A 73 2.89 -11.49 0.74
C ILE A 73 1.88 -10.59 0.02
N ASN A 74 1.21 -9.70 0.75
CA ASN A 74 0.32 -8.69 0.18
C ASN A 74 1.12 -7.48 -0.33
N TYR A 75 1.14 -7.25 -1.64
CA TYR A 75 1.86 -6.14 -2.27
C TYR A 75 1.07 -4.82 -2.35
N ALA A 76 -0.09 -4.76 -1.70
CA ALA A 76 -0.91 -3.56 -1.53
C ALA A 76 -1.07 -3.18 -0.04
N SER A 77 -0.02 -3.37 0.77
CA SER A 77 0.04 -2.95 2.18
C SER A 77 0.41 -1.46 2.28
N VAL A 78 -0.48 -0.59 1.80
CA VAL A 78 -0.23 0.85 1.58
C VAL A 78 -0.42 1.72 2.82
N GLU A 79 -1.03 1.18 3.88
CA GLU A 79 -1.57 1.91 5.02
C GLU A 79 -0.51 2.76 5.70
N PHE A 80 0.66 2.18 6.01
CA PHE A 80 1.73 2.90 6.71
C PHE A 80 2.33 4.04 5.88
N VAL A 81 2.51 3.83 4.56
CA VAL A 81 3.03 4.88 3.67
C VAL A 81 2.00 6.01 3.54
N MET A 82 0.74 5.65 3.40
CA MET A 82 -0.38 6.58 3.33
C MET A 82 -0.56 7.38 4.63
N PHE A 83 -0.48 6.72 5.79
CA PHE A 83 -0.52 7.36 7.10
C PHE A 83 0.69 8.26 7.34
N ALA A 84 1.89 7.88 6.88
CA ALA A 84 3.05 8.76 6.93
C ALA A 84 2.79 10.06 6.14
N ASN A 85 2.34 9.96 4.89
CA ASN A 85 2.02 11.13 4.07
C ASN A 85 0.95 12.03 4.74
N PHE A 86 -0.06 11.44 5.37
CA PHE A 86 -1.11 12.20 6.04
C PHE A 86 -0.67 12.78 7.39
N PHE A 87 -0.28 11.97 8.37
CA PHE A 87 -0.03 12.44 9.73
C PHE A 87 1.30 13.17 9.89
N THR A 88 2.36 12.74 9.19
CA THR A 88 3.69 13.37 9.31
C THR A 88 4.03 14.25 8.10
N GLY A 89 3.44 13.97 6.93
CA GLY A 89 3.62 14.74 5.70
C GLY A 89 2.73 15.99 5.59
N GLY A 90 1.97 16.35 6.63
CA GLY A 90 1.15 17.57 6.65
C GLY A 90 -0.19 17.42 5.93
N LEU A 91 -0.92 16.36 6.25
CA LEU A 91 -2.25 16.02 5.73
C LEU A 91 -2.26 15.80 4.20
N GLN A 92 -1.16 15.27 3.66
CA GLN A 92 -1.04 15.02 2.23
C GLN A 92 -1.72 13.72 1.84
N ARG A 93 -2.49 13.77 0.76
CA ARG A 93 -3.11 12.59 0.17
C ARG A 93 -2.10 11.80 -0.66
N THR A 94 -2.24 10.49 -0.60
CA THR A 94 -1.49 9.55 -1.43
C THR A 94 -2.34 9.17 -2.64
N ARG A 95 -1.80 9.31 -3.84
CA ARG A 95 -2.43 8.80 -5.06
C ARG A 95 -2.11 7.32 -5.20
N LEU A 96 -3.13 6.47 -5.07
CA LEU A 96 -3.04 5.03 -5.24
C LEU A 96 -3.50 4.67 -6.64
N VAL A 97 -2.62 4.08 -7.45
CA VAL A 97 -2.87 3.73 -8.84
C VAL A 97 -2.90 2.20 -8.94
N THR A 98 -4.06 1.65 -9.28
CA THR A 98 -4.24 0.23 -9.60
C THR A 98 -4.22 0.01 -11.10
N VAL A 99 -4.10 -1.24 -11.56
CA VAL A 99 -4.22 -1.56 -12.99
C VAL A 99 -5.67 -1.45 -13.44
N THR A 100 -6.59 -2.08 -12.70
CA THR A 100 -8.00 -2.15 -13.08
C THR A 100 -8.93 -1.38 -12.14
N ALA A 101 -10.10 -0.99 -12.64
CA ALA A 101 -11.14 -0.35 -11.84
C ALA A 101 -11.65 -1.27 -10.72
N ALA A 102 -11.74 -2.58 -10.99
CA ALA A 102 -12.12 -3.58 -9.99
C ALA A 102 -11.10 -3.68 -8.85
N GLN A 103 -9.79 -3.54 -9.15
CA GLN A 103 -8.75 -3.45 -8.12
C GLN A 103 -8.91 -2.19 -7.28
N ALA A 104 -9.20 -1.04 -7.90
CA ALA A 104 -9.41 0.23 -7.19
C ALA A 104 -10.58 0.12 -6.21
N GLN A 105 -11.72 -0.40 -6.66
CA GLN A 105 -12.92 -0.58 -5.82
C GLN A 105 -12.66 -1.53 -4.64
N ARG A 106 -11.97 -2.64 -4.87
CA ARG A 106 -11.63 -3.59 -3.80
C ARG A 106 -10.65 -2.99 -2.79
N LEU A 107 -9.65 -2.25 -3.27
CA LEU A 107 -8.72 -1.53 -2.40
C LEU A 107 -9.43 -0.47 -1.57
N GLU A 108 -10.35 0.28 -2.17
CA GLU A 108 -11.16 1.26 -1.46
C GLU A 108 -11.97 0.61 -0.34
N MET A 109 -12.65 -0.51 -0.61
CA MET A 109 -13.40 -1.27 0.39
C MET A 109 -12.51 -1.71 1.56
N TRP A 110 -11.32 -2.25 1.28
CA TRP A 110 -10.38 -2.68 2.33
C TRP A 110 -9.87 -1.51 3.16
N LEU A 111 -9.58 -0.37 2.53
CA LEU A 111 -9.14 0.83 3.24
C LEU A 111 -10.28 1.46 4.05
N GLN A 112 -11.53 1.38 3.58
CA GLN A 112 -12.71 1.81 4.33
C GLN A 112 -12.83 0.99 5.61
N GLU A 113 -12.79 -0.34 5.52
CA GLU A 113 -12.83 -1.22 6.69
C GLU A 113 -11.64 -0.97 7.63
N THR A 114 -10.44 -0.76 7.09
CA THR A 114 -9.23 -0.49 7.89
C THR A 114 -9.28 0.84 8.63
N ILE A 115 -9.79 1.90 8.01
CA ILE A 115 -9.77 3.26 8.57
C ILE A 115 -11.01 3.53 9.43
N GLN A 116 -12.18 3.08 8.97
CA GLN A 116 -13.47 3.44 9.57
C GLN A 116 -14.03 2.33 10.45
N GLY A 117 -13.43 1.13 10.39
CA GLY A 117 -14.00 -0.07 11.00
C GLY A 117 -15.13 -0.65 10.14
N PRO A 118 -15.87 -1.63 10.69
CA PRO A 118 -16.95 -2.29 9.96
C PRO A 118 -18.03 -1.29 9.55
N THR A 119 -18.41 -1.33 8.27
CA THR A 119 -19.31 -0.35 7.65
C THR A 119 -20.77 -0.46 8.10
N ASP A 120 -21.16 -1.61 8.67
CA ASP A 120 -22.50 -1.84 9.20
C ASP A 120 -22.48 -2.02 10.73
N PRO A 121 -22.89 -0.98 11.49
CA PRO A 121 -23.06 -1.05 12.94
C PRO A 121 -23.98 -2.17 13.44
N ALA A 122 -24.88 -2.67 12.59
CA ALA A 122 -25.77 -3.78 12.94
C ALA A 122 -25.00 -5.08 13.17
N LEU A 123 -23.87 -5.29 12.49
CA LEU A 123 -23.04 -6.49 12.62
C LEU A 123 -22.41 -6.66 14.01
N TYR A 124 -22.35 -5.59 14.78
CA TYR A 124 -21.79 -5.59 16.14
C TYR A 124 -22.68 -4.85 17.14
N ALA A 125 -23.99 -4.77 16.85
CA ALA A 125 -24.96 -4.06 17.69
C ALA A 125 -25.11 -4.64 19.10
N GLU A 126 -24.83 -5.94 19.27
CA GLU A 126 -24.82 -6.60 20.57
C GLU A 126 -23.64 -6.17 21.47
N TYR A 127 -22.68 -5.41 20.93
CA TYR A 127 -21.51 -4.89 21.61
C TYR A 127 -21.52 -3.35 21.70
N PRO A 128 -22.38 -2.71 22.55
CA PRO A 128 -22.44 -1.25 22.67
C PRO A 128 -21.12 -0.58 23.02
N TRP A 129 -20.27 -1.25 23.78
CA TRP A 129 -18.94 -0.76 24.12
C TRP A 129 -18.04 -0.65 22.87
N LEU A 130 -18.15 -1.57 21.92
CA LEU A 130 -17.37 -1.55 20.67
C LEU A 130 -17.79 -0.38 19.79
N GLN A 131 -19.09 -0.08 19.72
CA GLN A 131 -19.60 1.12 19.04
C GLN A 131 -19.02 2.40 19.64
N HIS A 132 -18.92 2.46 20.96
CA HIS A 132 -18.34 3.61 21.65
C HIS A 132 -16.84 3.78 21.35
N GLU A 133 -16.07 2.69 21.43
CA GLU A 133 -14.64 2.70 21.12
C GLU A 133 -14.39 3.07 19.65
N CYS A 134 -15.10 2.45 18.69
CA CYS A 134 -15.01 2.80 17.27
C CYS A 134 -15.33 4.28 17.03
N ALA A 135 -16.35 4.83 17.69
CA ALA A 135 -16.68 6.26 17.58
C ALA A 135 -15.59 7.16 18.18
N ALA A 136 -15.00 6.77 19.30
CA ALA A 136 -13.96 7.55 19.98
C ALA A 136 -12.64 7.59 19.19
N ILE A 137 -12.15 6.44 18.72
CA ILE A 137 -10.87 6.35 18.01
C ILE A 137 -10.92 6.92 16.60
N SER A 138 -12.11 6.98 16.00
CA SER A 138 -12.27 7.43 14.62
C SER A 138 -12.33 8.95 14.49
N TYR A 139 -12.60 9.68 15.58
CA TYR A 139 -12.65 11.15 15.58
C TYR A 139 -11.26 11.76 15.47
N PHE A 140 -11.08 12.65 14.48
CA PHE A 140 -9.84 13.38 14.28
C PHE A 140 -10.04 14.87 14.59
N PRO A 141 -9.59 15.36 15.77
CA PRO A 141 -9.84 16.73 16.22
C PRO A 141 -9.44 17.82 15.21
N PRO A 142 -8.29 17.73 14.48
CA PRO A 142 -7.92 18.74 13.50
C PRO A 142 -8.94 18.93 12.35
N MET A 143 -9.78 17.92 12.07
CA MET A 143 -10.84 18.01 11.07
C MET A 143 -12.25 18.11 11.67
N GLY A 144 -12.40 17.97 12.99
CA GLY A 144 -13.70 18.04 13.67
C GLY A 144 -14.69 16.93 13.28
N ARG A 145 -14.20 15.81 12.72
CA ARG A 145 -15.02 14.68 12.25
C ARG A 145 -14.20 13.39 12.19
N GLN A 146 -14.89 12.30 11.89
CA GLN A 146 -14.25 11.03 11.53
C GLN A 146 -13.46 11.15 10.23
N LEU A 147 -12.28 10.53 10.19
CA LEU A 147 -11.47 10.42 8.97
C LEU A 147 -12.10 9.44 7.98
N GLN A 148 -11.96 9.76 6.71
CA GLN A 148 -12.44 8.93 5.60
C GLN A 148 -11.29 8.57 4.68
N VAL A 149 -11.43 7.48 3.92
CA VAL A 149 -10.39 7.03 2.97
C VAL A 149 -9.95 8.17 2.05
N ARG A 150 -10.91 8.96 1.55
CA ARG A 150 -10.65 10.15 0.71
C ARG A 150 -9.82 11.25 1.37
N ASP A 151 -9.67 11.24 2.69
CA ASP A 151 -8.78 12.18 3.39
C ASP A 151 -7.33 11.75 3.27
N PHE A 152 -7.09 10.46 3.12
CA PHE A 152 -5.77 9.84 3.05
C PHE A 152 -5.32 9.57 1.62
N ALA A 153 -6.24 9.21 0.72
CA ALA A 153 -5.88 8.76 -0.60
C ALA A 153 -6.89 9.13 -1.68
N ASP A 154 -6.36 9.36 -2.88
CA ASP A 154 -7.10 9.40 -4.13
C ASP A 154 -6.81 8.09 -4.87
N ILE A 155 -7.83 7.24 -5.06
CA ILE A 155 -7.67 5.90 -5.66
C ILE A 155 -8.14 5.96 -7.12
N VAL A 156 -7.27 5.57 -8.04
CA VAL A 156 -7.53 5.59 -9.49
C VAL A 156 -7.03 4.31 -10.15
N SER A 157 -7.52 4.00 -11.35
CA SER A 157 -7.09 2.84 -12.13
C SER A 157 -6.48 3.24 -13.48
N LEU A 158 -5.50 2.48 -13.97
CA LEU A 158 -4.94 2.71 -15.32
C LEU A 158 -6.01 2.57 -16.42
N GLU A 159 -6.96 1.65 -16.25
CA GLU A 159 -8.12 1.46 -17.14
C GLU A 159 -8.97 2.73 -17.29
N GLU A 160 -9.07 3.54 -16.25
CA GLU A 160 -9.89 4.77 -16.22
C GLU A 160 -9.04 6.04 -16.32
N ASN A 161 -7.95 5.98 -17.09
CA ASN A 161 -6.99 7.09 -17.30
C ASN A 161 -6.23 7.54 -16.05
N GLY A 162 -6.19 6.72 -15.00
CA GLY A 162 -5.42 6.99 -13.78
C GLY A 162 -3.90 6.99 -13.98
N GLY A 163 -3.43 6.61 -15.18
CA GLY A 163 -2.02 6.62 -15.58
C GLY A 163 -1.45 8.01 -15.87
N ASP A 164 -2.25 9.07 -16.01
CA ASP A 164 -1.74 10.44 -16.09
C ASP A 164 -1.37 10.96 -14.70
N LEU A 165 -0.06 11.03 -14.41
CA LEU A 165 0.46 11.44 -13.11
C LEU A 165 0.67 12.97 -13.02
N GLY A 166 0.39 13.72 -14.09
CA GLY A 166 0.68 15.15 -14.19
C GLY A 166 2.11 15.44 -14.64
N SER A 167 2.43 16.73 -14.86
CA SER A 167 3.76 17.18 -15.33
C SER A 167 4.27 16.48 -16.61
N GLY A 168 3.35 16.04 -17.47
CA GLY A 168 3.67 15.28 -18.69
C GLY A 168 4.09 13.83 -18.43
N VAL A 169 3.95 13.31 -17.21
CA VAL A 169 4.27 11.93 -16.85
C VAL A 169 3.06 11.03 -17.02
N THR A 170 3.20 9.97 -17.82
CA THR A 170 2.18 8.94 -17.96
C THR A 170 2.73 7.55 -17.67
N VAL A 171 1.89 6.69 -17.11
CA VAL A 171 2.19 5.28 -16.85
C VAL A 171 1.20 4.40 -17.58
N ARG A 172 1.71 3.31 -18.16
CA ARG A 172 0.87 2.25 -18.74
C ARG A 172 1.44 0.87 -18.42
N LEU A 173 0.57 -0.13 -18.48
CA LEU A 173 0.96 -1.54 -18.41
C LEU A 173 1.14 -2.07 -19.84
N ALA A 174 2.34 -2.54 -20.18
CA ALA A 174 2.65 -3.16 -21.46
C ALA A 174 3.64 -4.32 -21.24
N ASP A 175 3.37 -5.47 -21.87
CA ASP A 175 4.27 -6.64 -21.87
C ASP A 175 4.77 -7.08 -20.47
N GLY A 176 3.90 -7.02 -19.46
CA GLY A 176 4.25 -7.40 -18.07
C GLY A 176 5.17 -6.39 -17.36
N LYS A 177 5.22 -5.16 -17.85
CA LYS A 177 5.97 -4.05 -17.25
C LYS A 177 5.12 -2.80 -17.12
N PHE A 178 5.41 -2.02 -16.09
CA PHE A 178 4.99 -0.62 -16.04
C PHE A 178 5.97 0.23 -16.83
N GLU A 179 5.47 0.86 -17.89
CA GLU A 179 6.23 1.81 -18.69
C GLU A 179 5.88 3.23 -18.25
N PHE A 180 6.91 4.00 -17.89
CA PHE A 180 6.81 5.41 -17.55
C PHE A 180 7.24 6.23 -18.76
N LEU A 181 6.41 7.16 -19.19
CA LEU A 181 6.69 8.10 -20.26
C LEU A 181 6.72 9.52 -19.71
N GLU A 182 7.69 10.31 -20.16
CA GLU A 182 7.77 11.76 -19.89
C GLU A 182 7.60 12.50 -21.22
N ASN A 183 6.56 13.34 -21.32
CA ASN A 183 6.17 14.06 -22.53
C ASN A 183 6.00 13.14 -23.75
N GLY A 184 5.48 11.93 -23.52
CA GLY A 184 5.25 10.92 -24.56
C GLY A 184 6.48 10.10 -24.95
N ALA A 185 7.66 10.37 -24.39
CA ALA A 185 8.88 9.60 -24.63
C ALA A 185 9.11 8.58 -23.50
N PRO A 186 9.53 7.33 -23.79
CA PRO A 186 9.87 6.35 -22.75
C PRO A 186 10.99 6.87 -21.84
N ALA A 187 10.75 6.85 -20.53
CA ALA A 187 11.69 7.33 -19.51
C ALA A 187 12.27 6.19 -18.66
N SER A 188 11.43 5.24 -18.24
CA SER A 188 11.83 4.07 -17.45
C SER A 188 10.81 2.94 -17.55
N GLU A 189 11.24 1.73 -17.23
CA GLU A 189 10.37 0.56 -17.13
C GLU A 189 10.64 -0.22 -15.84
N VAL A 190 9.58 -0.79 -15.25
CA VAL A 190 9.67 -1.64 -14.05
C VAL A 190 8.87 -2.92 -14.30
N PRO A 191 9.42 -4.12 -14.04
CA PRO A 191 8.68 -5.36 -14.20
C PRO A 191 7.53 -5.44 -13.19
N THR A 192 6.37 -5.98 -13.62
CA THR A 192 5.28 -6.32 -12.69
C THR A 192 5.48 -7.66 -11.99
N GLU A 193 6.47 -8.44 -12.46
CA GLU A 193 6.77 -9.74 -11.89
C GLU A 193 7.40 -9.61 -10.50
N ILE A 194 6.86 -10.37 -9.57
CA ILE A 194 7.37 -10.52 -8.21
C ILE A 194 7.94 -11.94 -8.11
N SER A 195 9.26 -12.05 -8.24
CA SER A 195 9.96 -13.33 -8.35
C SER A 195 10.75 -13.74 -7.10
N LYS A 196 10.90 -12.84 -6.12
CA LYS A 196 11.59 -13.11 -4.86
C LYS A 196 10.58 -13.34 -3.75
N MET A 197 10.68 -14.49 -3.07
CA MET A 197 10.07 -14.63 -1.75
C MET A 197 10.65 -13.55 -0.83
N ALA A 198 9.80 -12.82 -0.10
CA ALA A 198 10.31 -11.98 0.97
C ALA A 198 11.06 -12.87 1.95
N ALA A 199 12.24 -12.42 2.38
CA ALA A 199 12.94 -13.11 3.45
C ALA A 199 12.01 -13.13 4.67
N PRO A 200 11.80 -14.30 5.30
CA PRO A 200 10.90 -14.38 6.44
C PRO A 200 11.39 -13.41 7.52
N LEU A 201 10.48 -12.58 8.04
CA LEU A 201 10.64 -12.04 9.37
C LEU A 201 10.67 -13.26 10.30
N ILE A 202 11.85 -13.61 10.78
CA ILE A 202 12.07 -14.69 11.73
C ILE A 202 11.26 -14.34 12.97
N LEU A 203 10.02 -14.81 13.05
CA LEU A 203 9.12 -14.94 14.22
C LEU A 203 7.67 -15.09 13.72
N THR A 204 7.37 -16.15 12.98
CA THR A 204 5.98 -16.63 12.99
C THR A 204 5.78 -17.28 14.36
N PRO A 205 4.82 -16.83 15.20
CA PRO A 205 4.51 -17.56 16.43
C PRO A 205 4.16 -19.01 16.06
N PRO A 206 4.56 -20.00 16.87
CA PRO A 206 4.51 -21.43 16.51
C PRO A 206 3.09 -21.99 16.33
N TYR A 207 2.05 -21.17 16.49
CA TYR A 207 0.66 -21.58 16.39
C TYR A 207 -0.11 -20.65 15.45
N PRO A 208 -0.99 -21.17 14.59
CA PRO A 208 -1.97 -20.34 13.91
C PRO A 208 -2.81 -19.65 14.99
N LEU A 209 -2.86 -18.32 14.94
CA LEU A 209 -3.82 -17.58 15.74
C LEU A 209 -5.22 -18.06 15.35
N HIS A 210 -5.98 -18.56 16.32
CA HIS A 210 -7.40 -18.81 16.11
C HIS A 210 -8.04 -17.49 15.68
N ARG A 211 -8.72 -17.49 14.53
CA ARG A 211 -9.44 -16.33 14.03
C ARG A 211 -10.51 -15.97 15.07
N GLN A 212 -10.36 -14.81 15.70
CA GLN A 212 -11.37 -14.27 16.60
C GLN A 212 -12.41 -13.49 15.81
N GLU A 213 -13.62 -13.36 16.36
CA GLU A 213 -14.70 -12.60 15.73
C GLU A 213 -14.38 -11.11 15.66
N ILE A 214 -13.68 -10.59 16.67
CA ILE A 214 -13.20 -9.21 16.73
C ILE A 214 -11.72 -9.22 17.09
N THR A 215 -10.92 -8.41 16.41
CA THR A 215 -9.50 -8.24 16.70
C THR A 215 -9.18 -6.75 16.72
N LEU A 216 -8.70 -6.26 17.86
CA LEU A 216 -8.23 -4.88 17.98
C LEU A 216 -6.70 -4.88 17.94
N GLN A 217 -6.13 -4.22 16.93
CA GLN A 217 -4.69 -4.19 16.72
C GLN A 217 -4.11 -2.87 17.22
N PHE A 218 -3.28 -2.94 18.27
CA PHE A 218 -2.48 -1.82 18.73
C PHE A 218 -1.07 -1.96 18.16
N VAL A 219 -0.65 -0.99 17.35
CA VAL A 219 0.74 -0.94 16.88
C VAL A 219 1.61 -0.41 18.03
N GLY A 220 2.57 -1.22 18.48
CA GLY A 220 3.48 -0.90 19.58
C GLY A 220 4.54 0.14 19.21
N ALA A 221 5.47 0.42 20.12
CA ALA A 221 6.49 1.47 19.99
C ALA A 221 7.46 1.32 18.80
N SER A 222 7.52 0.15 18.18
CA SER A 222 8.05 0.01 16.81
C SER A 222 6.86 0.10 15.86
N ASP A 223 6.45 1.34 15.64
CA ASP A 223 5.22 1.78 14.98
C ASP A 223 5.25 1.64 13.44
N GLY A 224 6.21 0.92 12.90
CA GLY A 224 6.49 0.91 11.46
C GLY A 224 7.34 2.09 10.98
N PHE A 225 7.61 3.09 11.83
CA PHE A 225 8.40 4.29 11.49
C PHE A 225 9.86 4.21 12.00
N ASP A 226 10.18 3.31 12.92
CA ASP A 226 11.58 2.94 13.25
C ASP A 226 12.15 1.96 12.22
N PRO A 227 13.16 2.35 11.40
CA PRO A 227 13.74 1.48 10.38
C PRO A 227 14.51 0.27 10.94
N GLY A 228 14.95 0.32 12.20
CA GLY A 228 15.70 -0.76 12.85
C GLY A 228 14.87 -1.67 13.75
N GLY A 229 13.63 -1.29 14.07
CA GLY A 229 12.75 -2.02 14.97
C GLY A 229 11.89 -3.08 14.28
N ILE A 230 11.43 -4.08 15.04
CA ILE A 230 10.43 -5.06 14.56
C ILE A 230 9.04 -4.48 14.78
N THR A 231 8.21 -4.37 13.72
CA THR A 231 6.82 -3.93 13.88
C THR A 231 6.10 -4.93 14.78
N THR A 232 5.69 -4.49 15.96
CA THR A 232 4.97 -5.33 16.91
C THR A 232 3.55 -4.83 17.00
N CYS A 233 2.62 -5.75 16.88
CA CYS A 233 1.20 -5.46 16.95
C CYS A 233 0.61 -6.31 18.06
N PHE A 234 -0.03 -5.66 19.04
CA PHE A 234 -0.80 -6.35 20.06
C PHE A 234 -2.20 -6.58 19.50
N LEU A 235 -2.62 -7.83 19.45
CA LEU A 235 -4.00 -8.19 19.16
C LEU A 235 -4.70 -8.35 20.51
N ALA A 236 -5.64 -7.47 20.82
CA ALA A 236 -6.60 -7.75 21.88
C ALA A 236 -7.69 -8.66 21.29
N TYR A 237 -7.87 -9.80 21.93
CA TYR A 237 -8.88 -10.80 21.58
C TYR A 237 -10.11 -10.62 22.47
N LEU A 238 -11.27 -10.82 21.88
CA LEU A 238 -12.50 -11.17 22.58
C LEU A 238 -13.02 -12.49 22.03
#